data_AF-A0A1H1H418-F1
#
_entry.id   AF-A0A1H1H418-F1
#
_cell.length_a   1.000
_cell.length_b   1.000
_cell.length_c   1.000
_cell.angle_alpha   90.00
_cell.angle_beta   90.00
_cell.angle_gamma   90.00
#
_symmetry.space_group_name_H-M   'P 1'
#
loop_
_entity.id
_entity.type
_entity.pdbx_description
1 polymer ?
#
loop_
_entity_poly.entity_id
_entity_poly.type
_entity_poly.pdbx_seq_one_letter_code
_entity_poly.pdbx_strand_id
1 'polypeptide(L)'
;MDIAPRRKKAAAKAFPVSYLLPRPDVKKEVTLERLLNAQKIMATIIAAGNTKYLPIFQRLTREIEEFKQREDDLTLARKIAMEG
;
A
#
# COMPACT_ATOMS: atom_id res chain seq x y z
N MET A 1 -39.02 29.56 -31.87
CA MET A 1 -38.39 29.18 -30.60
C MET A 1 -37.20 28.30 -30.94
N ASP A 2 -36.00 28.85 -30.83
CA ASP A 2 -34.73 28.17 -31.14
C ASP A 2 -34.40 27.10 -30.10
N ILE A 3 -34.26 25.85 -30.54
CA ILE A 3 -33.87 24.72 -29.71
C ILE A 3 -32.37 24.49 -29.94
N ALA A 4 -31.54 24.98 -29.03
CA ALA A 4 -30.10 24.77 -29.07
C ALA A 4 -29.73 23.28 -28.92
N PRO A 5 -28.75 22.75 -29.68
CA PRO A 5 -28.35 21.35 -29.58
C PRO A 5 -27.56 21.12 -28.28
N ARG A 6 -28.07 20.21 -27.43
CA ARG A 6 -27.39 19.73 -26.22
C ARG A 6 -26.05 19.08 -26.59
N ARG A 7 -24.94 19.76 -26.32
CA ARG A 7 -23.58 19.17 -26.36
C ARG A 7 -23.53 17.94 -25.44
N LYS A 8 -23.34 16.75 -26.03
CA LYS A 8 -22.98 15.53 -25.29
C LYS A 8 -21.61 15.74 -24.67
N LYS A 9 -21.52 15.83 -23.33
CA LYS A 9 -20.23 15.75 -22.63
C LYS A 9 -19.67 14.35 -22.89
N ALA A 10 -18.60 14.26 -23.67
CA ALA A 10 -17.82 13.05 -23.79
C ALA A 10 -17.37 12.65 -22.37
N ALA A 11 -17.80 11.47 -21.91
CA ALA A 11 -17.30 10.90 -20.68
C ALA A 11 -15.77 10.80 -20.80
N ALA A 12 -15.05 11.47 -19.91
CA ALA A 12 -13.61 11.33 -19.81
C ALA A 12 -13.30 9.84 -19.69
N LYS A 13 -12.61 9.26 -20.68
CA LYS A 13 -12.11 7.90 -20.61
C LYS A 13 -11.24 7.83 -19.36
N ALA A 14 -11.73 7.16 -18.33
CA ALA A 14 -10.94 6.85 -17.15
C ALA A 14 -9.72 6.05 -17.63
N PHE A 15 -8.53 6.63 -17.51
CA PHE A 15 -7.30 5.90 -17.79
C PHE A 15 -7.24 4.71 -16.83
N PRO A 16 -7.18 3.46 -17.33
CA PRO A 16 -7.15 2.30 -16.45
C PRO A 16 -5.81 2.27 -15.73
N VAL A 17 -5.82 2.66 -14.45
CA VAL A 17 -4.69 2.58 -13.50
C VAL A 17 -4.32 1.12 -13.18
N SER A 18 -5.00 0.15 -13.80
CA SER A 18 -4.75 -1.29 -13.64
C SER A 18 -3.31 -1.71 -13.93
N TYR A 19 -2.55 -0.94 -14.73
CA TYR A 19 -1.13 -1.20 -14.98
C TYR A 19 -0.20 -0.67 -13.88
N LEU A 20 -0.66 0.28 -13.07
CA LEU A 20 0.10 0.81 -11.92
C LEU A 20 -0.01 -0.08 -10.69
N LEU A 21 -0.97 -1.01 -10.68
CA LEU A 21 -1.15 -1.99 -9.63
C LEU A 21 -0.58 -3.33 -10.09
N PRO A 22 0.43 -3.90 -9.39
CA PRO A 22 0.92 -5.23 -9.69
C PRO A 22 -0.25 -6.22 -9.69
N ARG A 23 -0.36 -7.06 -10.73
CA ARG A 23 -1.34 -8.15 -10.79
C ARG A 23 -1.22 -9.02 -9.51
N PRO A 24 -2.33 -9.37 -8.84
CA PRO A 24 -2.29 -10.24 -7.67
C PRO A 24 -2.17 -11.68 -8.17
N ASP A 25 -0.99 -12.04 -8.67
CA ASP A 25 -0.69 -13.42 -9.02
C ASP A 25 0.32 -14.00 -8.03
N VAL A 26 -0.01 -15.20 -7.58
CA VAL A 26 0.64 -16.00 -6.53
C VAL A 26 0.35 -15.49 -5.11
N LYS A 27 -0.01 -16.43 -4.22
CA LYS A 27 0.01 -16.28 -2.75
C LYS A 27 1.43 -15.94 -2.30
N LYS A 28 1.91 -14.75 -2.64
CA LYS A 28 3.24 -14.28 -2.29
C LYS A 28 3.21 -14.02 -0.79
N GLU A 29 4.12 -14.69 -0.09
CA GLU A 29 4.35 -14.50 1.33
C GLU A 29 4.44 -13.00 1.66
N VAL A 30 3.88 -12.65 2.81
CA VAL A 30 3.98 -11.30 3.34
C VAL A 30 5.35 -11.19 3.99
N THR A 31 6.30 -10.64 3.24
CA THR A 31 7.65 -10.35 3.73
C THR A 31 7.76 -8.90 4.19
N LEU A 32 8.65 -8.61 5.14
CA LEU A 32 8.94 -7.25 5.61
C LEU A 32 9.29 -6.31 4.44
N GLU A 33 10.06 -6.80 3.47
CA GLU A 33 10.43 -6.05 2.27
C GLU A 33 9.20 -5.61 1.45
N ARG A 34 8.20 -6.49 1.30
CA ARG A 34 6.97 -6.15 0.57
C ARG A 34 6.14 -5.14 1.33
N LEU A 35 6.05 -5.25 2.66
CA LEU A 35 5.36 -4.27 3.49
C LEU A 35 6.04 -2.90 3.39
N LEU A 36 7.38 -2.84 3.47
CA LEU A 36 8.14 -1.60 3.28
C LEU A 36 7.95 -0.99 1.89
N ASN A 37 7.89 -1.82 0.85
CA ASN A 37 7.63 -1.33 -0.51
C ASN A 37 6.19 -0.78 -0.64
N ALA A 38 5.20 -1.46 -0.06
CA ALA A 38 3.83 -0.96 -0.01
C ALA A 38 3.74 0.37 0.76
N GLN A 39 4.50 0.52 1.86
CA GLN A 39 4.58 1.77 2.63
C GLN A 39 5.08 2.92 1.77
N LYS A 40 6.15 2.70 0.98
CA LYS A 40 6.70 3.71 0.06
C LYS A 40 5.68 4.13 -0.99
N ILE A 41 5.00 3.19 -1.64
CA ILE A 41 3.97 3.48 -2.64
C ILE A 41 2.84 4.31 -2.02
N MET A 42 2.38 3.91 -0.83
CA MET A 42 1.31 4.61 -0.11
C MET A 42 1.73 6.02 0.32
N ALA A 43 2.97 6.21 0.77
CA ALA A 43 3.51 7.53 1.08
C ALA A 43 3.49 8.45 -0.15
N THR A 44 3.88 7.95 -1.32
CA THR A 44 3.83 8.71 -2.59
C THR A 44 2.40 9.12 -2.95
N ILE A 45 1.42 8.23 -2.78
CA ILE A 45 0.01 8.52 -3.04
C ILE A 45 -0.52 9.61 -2.08
N ILE A 46 -0.15 9.54 -0.79
CA ILE A 46 -0.55 10.54 0.20
C ILE A 46 0.12 11.89 -0.10
N ALA A 47 1.41 11.90 -0.45
CA ALA A 47 2.13 13.11 -0.84
C ALA A 47 1.54 13.79 -2.08
N ALA A 48 0.93 13.01 -2.99
CA ALA A 48 0.17 13.52 -4.12
C ALA A 48 -1.21 14.10 -3.75
N GLY A 49 -1.53 14.21 -2.45
CA GLY A 49 -2.76 14.82 -1.94
C GLY A 49 -3.92 13.85 -1.71
N ASN A 50 -3.73 12.55 -1.92
CA ASN A 50 -4.76 11.53 -1.70
C ASN A 50 -4.79 11.08 -0.22
N THR A 51 -5.18 11.99 0.67
CA THR A 51 -5.20 11.79 2.12
C THR A 51 -6.19 10.74 2.61
N LYS A 52 -7.15 10.32 1.77
CA LYS A 52 -8.10 9.24 2.09
C LYS A 52 -7.41 7.90 2.42
N TYR A 53 -6.16 7.72 2.00
CA TYR A 53 -5.37 6.52 2.26
C TYR A 53 -4.53 6.60 3.55
N LEU A 54 -4.57 7.72 4.26
CA LEU A 54 -3.79 7.95 5.49
C LEU A 54 -4.09 6.93 6.59
N PRO A 55 -5.35 6.50 6.84
CA PRO A 55 -5.63 5.44 7.81
C PRO A 55 -5.00 4.09 7.43
N ILE A 56 -4.96 3.78 6.13
CA ILE A 56 -4.34 2.53 5.63
C ILE A 56 -2.82 2.60 5.81
N PHE A 57 -2.20 3.75 5.54
CA PHE A 57 -0.78 3.98 5.77
C PHE A 57 -0.39 3.87 7.26
N GLN A 58 -1.22 4.39 8.16
CA GLN A 58 -1.02 4.26 9.60
C GLN A 58 -1.08 2.80 10.06
N ARG A 59 -2.10 2.06 9.59
CA ARG A 59 -2.23 0.62 9.88
C ARG A 59 -1.01 -0.16 9.37
N LEU A 60 -0.60 0.10 8.14
CA LEU A 60 0.55 -0.57 7.53
C LEU A 60 1.85 -0.27 8.29
N THR A 61 2.02 0.95 8.79
CA THR A 61 3.18 1.31 9.63
C THR A 61 3.21 0.50 10.92
N ARG A 62 2.06 0.33 11.59
CA ARG A 62 1.97 -0.51 12.80
C ARG A 62 2.28 -1.98 12.51
N GLU A 63 1.73 -2.54 11.44
CA GLU A 63 2.00 -3.93 11.05
C GLU A 63 3.49 -4.17 10.78
N ILE A 64 4.21 -3.18 10.21
CA ILE A 64 5.66 -3.24 10.01
C ILE A 64 6.43 -3.23 11.34
N GLU A 65 6.03 -2.39 12.30
CA GLU A 65 6.65 -2.34 13.62
C GLU A 65 6.47 -3.66 14.38
N GLU A 66 5.26 -4.22 14.37
CA GLU A 66 4.98 -5.52 14.98
C GLU A 66 5.82 -6.64 14.35
N PHE A 67 6.01 -6.60 13.03
CA PHE A 67 6.81 -7.60 12.34
C PHE A 67 8.28 -7.54 12.75
N LYS A 68 8.85 -6.33 12.82
CA LYS A 68 10.23 -6.12 13.27
C LYS A 68 10.42 -6.56 14.72
N GLN A 69 9.49 -6.19 15.59
CA GLN A 69 9.56 -6.56 17.00
C GLN A 69 9.56 -8.09 17.18
N ARG A 70 8.74 -8.81 16.42
CA ARG A 70 8.74 -10.29 16.46
C ARG A 70 10.07 -10.89 15.97
N GLU A 71 10.68 -10.32 14.93
CA GLU A 71 12.01 -10.78 14.47
C GLU A 71 13.10 -10.51 15.51
N ASP A 72 13.05 -9.35 16.18
CA ASP A 72 13.98 -8.99 17.25
C ASP A 72 13.82 -9.92 18.47
N ASP A 73 12.58 -10.18 18.89
CA ASP A 73 12.27 -11.09 20.02
C ASP A 73 12.75 -12.52 19.73
N LEU A 74 12.54 -13.01 18.49
CA LEU A 74 13.05 -14.32 18.07
C LEU A 74 14.57 -14.37 18.06
N THR A 75 15.22 -13.29 17.64
CA THR A 75 16.67 -13.18 17.63
C THR A 75 17.22 -13.17 19.06
N LEU A 76 16.56 -12.47 19.98
CA LEU A 76 16.89 -12.45 21.40
C LEU A 76 16.73 -13.84 22.03
N ALA A 77 15.60 -14.51 21.80
CA ALA A 77 15.35 -15.86 22.31
C ALA A 77 16.42 -16.86 21.84
N ARG A 78 16.86 -16.75 20.58
CA ARG A 78 17.96 -17.57 20.04
C ARG A 78 19.29 -17.30 20.72
N LYS A 79 19.61 -16.04 21.03
CA LYS A 79 20.84 -15.69 21.77
C LYS A 79 20.82 -16.29 23.18
N ILE A 80 19.72 -16.12 23.90
CA ILE A 80 19.54 -16.68 25.26
C ILE A 80 19.72 -18.20 25.23
N ALA A 81 19.13 -18.88 24.24
CA ALA A 81 19.24 -20.34 24.10
C ALA A 81 20.65 -20.84 23.71
N MET A 82 21.53 -19.98 23.19
CA MET A 82 22.92 -20.36 22.87
C MET A 82 23.91 -20.05 24.01
N GLU A 83 23.56 -19.13 24.92
CA GLU A 83 24.42 -18.73 26.04
C GLU A 83 24.10 -19.43 27.37
N GLY A 84 22.95 -20.14 27.46
CA GLY A 84 22.55 -20.96 28.61
C GLY A 84 22.83 -22.44 28.42
#